data_AF-A0A3L8Q0W3-F1
#
_entry.id   AF-A0A3L8Q0W3-F1
#
_cell.length_a   1.000
_cell.length_b   1.000
_cell.length_c   1.000
_cell.angle_alpha   90.00
_cell.angle_beta   90.00
_cell.angle_gamma   90.00
#
_symmetry.space_group_name_H-M   'P 1'
#
loop_
_entity.id
_entity.type
_entity.pdbx_description
1 polymer ?
#
loop_
_entity_poly.entity_id
_entity_poly.type
_entity_poly.pdbx_seq_one_letter_code
_entity_poly.pdbx_strand_id
1 'polypeptide(L)' 'MASRIQEKKHLSFNSLRKSLSQHINASTDSRKNSASQYAHHDVVMSGFACMYFQDPSLVQFQQRLETSRGRN' A
#
# COMPACT_ATOMS: atom_id res chain seq x y z
N MET A 1 6.11 5.73 26.50
CA MET A 1 7.30 5.55 25.64
C MET A 1 7.10 4.27 24.84
N ALA A 2 6.70 4.39 23.57
CA ALA A 2 6.43 3.22 22.73
C ALA A 2 7.75 2.49 22.44
N SER A 3 7.83 1.23 22.88
CA SER A 3 8.92 0.32 22.54
C SER A 3 9.07 0.28 21.03
N ARG A 4 10.23 0.67 20.50
CA ARG A 4 10.54 0.49 19.07
C ARG A 4 10.61 -1.01 18.82
N ILE A 5 9.51 -1.59 18.36
CA ILE A 5 9.48 -2.96 17.86
C ILE A 5 10.49 -3.01 16.71
N GLN A 6 11.62 -3.68 16.94
CA GLN A 6 12.65 -3.88 15.92
C GLN A 6 12.00 -4.65 14.77
N GLU A 7 11.82 -4.01 13.62
CA GLU A 7 11.29 -4.68 12.43
C GLU A 7 12.22 -5.84 12.08
N LYS A 8 11.69 -7.08 12.06
CA LYS A 8 12.42 -8.21 11.48
C LYS A 8 12.79 -7.82 10.05
N LYS A 9 14.07 -7.93 9.66
CA LYS A 9 14.57 -7.51 8.31
C LYS A 9 13.68 -7.98 7.15
N HIS A 10 13.15 -9.20 7.26
CA HIS A 10 12.28 -9.82 6.24
C HIS A 10 10.82 -9.31 6.22
N LEU A 11 10.41 -8.58 7.27
CA LEU A 11 9.10 -7.95 7.41
C LEU A 11 9.14 -6.43 7.18
N SER A 12 10.25 -5.90 6.65
CA SER A 12 10.28 -4.50 6.24
C SER A 12 9.22 -4.23 5.17
N PHE A 13 8.64 -3.03 5.19
CA PHE A 13 7.64 -2.59 4.21
C PHE A 13 8.05 -2.90 2.77
N ASN A 14 9.30 -2.60 2.40
CA ASN A 14 9.80 -2.83 1.04
C ASN A 14 9.85 -4.31 0.65
N SER A 15 10.19 -5.19 1.60
CA SER A 15 10.21 -6.64 1.37
C SER A 15 8.78 -7.16 1.15
N LEU A 16 7.86 -6.78 2.05
CA LEU A 16 6.46 -7.18 1.97
C LEU A 16 5.76 -6.62 0.72
N ARG A 17 5.96 -5.34 0.42
CA ARG A 17 5.44 -4.70 -0.80
C ARG A 17 5.89 -5.43 -2.06
N LYS A 18 7.18 -5.79 -2.15
CA LYS A 18 7.71 -6.52 -3.32
C LYS A 18 7.09 -7.91 -3.47
N SER A 19 7.04 -8.68 -2.38
CA SER A 19 6.47 -10.03 -2.40
C SER A 19 4.98 -10.00 -2.75
N LEU A 20 4.21 -9.09 -2.14
CA LEU A 20 2.77 -8.96 -2.41
C LEU A 20 2.50 -8.48 -3.85
N SER A 21 3.30 -7.53 -4.36
CA SER A 21 3.22 -7.06 -5.76
C SER A 21 3.43 -8.19 -6.76
N GLN A 22 4.43 -9.06 -6.53
CA GLN A 22 4.67 -10.24 -7.38
C GLN A 22 3.45 -11.18 -7.40
N HIS A 23 2.85 -11.44 -6.24
CA HIS A 23 1.66 -12.32 -6.17
C HIS A 23 0.44 -11.73 -6.87
N ILE A 24 0.20 -10.42 -6.73
CA ILE A 24 -0.95 -9.77 -7.37
C ILE A 24 -0.77 -9.72 -8.89
N ASN A 25 0.42 -9.39 -9.38
CA ASN A 25 0.69 -9.34 -10.82
C ASN A 25 0.67 -10.74 -11.47
N ALA A 26 0.96 -11.79 -10.70
CA ALA A 26 0.81 -13.17 -11.16
C ALA A 26 -0.66 -13.64 -11.18
N SER A 27 -1.57 -12.91 -10.52
CA SER A 27 -2.99 -13.22 -10.50
C SER A 27 -3.70 -12.56 -11.69
N THR A 28 -4.60 -13.30 -12.32
CA THR A 28 -5.43 -12.76 -13.41
C THR A 28 -6.53 -11.89 -12.83
N ASP A 29 -6.52 -10.59 -13.14
CA ASP A 29 -7.62 -9.68 -12.80
C ASP A 29 -8.86 -10.02 -13.64
N SER A 30 -9.89 -10.56 -12.98
CA SER A 30 -11.16 -10.93 -13.60
C SER A 30 -12.17 -9.78 -13.69
N ARG A 31 -11.82 -8.59 -13.20
CA ARG A 31 -12.70 -7.41 -13.27
C ARG A 31 -12.89 -6.98 -14.72
N LYS A 32 -14.10 -6.55 -15.08
CA LYS A 32 -14.37 -6.01 -16.43
C LYS A 32 -13.51 -4.78 -16.67
N ASN A 33 -12.62 -4.86 -17.66
CA ASN A 33 -11.68 -3.79 -18.04
C ASN A 33 -12.35 -2.44 -18.33
N SER A 34 -13.62 -2.42 -18.74
CA SER A 34 -14.36 -1.18 -19.04
C SER A 34 -14.86 -0.41 -17.81
N ALA A 35 -14.78 -0.99 -16.60
CA ALA A 35 -15.33 -0.39 -15.37
C ALA A 35 -14.27 0.00 -14.33
N SER A 36 -12.99 -0.37 -14.53
CA SER A 36 -11.92 -0.05 -13.57
C SER A 36 -11.03 1.08 -14.08
N GLN A 37 -11.12 2.23 -13.40
CA GLN A 37 -10.26 3.39 -13.64
C GLN A 37 -8.83 3.19 -13.09
N TYR A 38 -8.65 2.21 -12.19
CA TYR A 38 -7.39 1.93 -11.51
C TYR A 38 -6.98 0.45 -11.65
N ALA A 39 -5.69 0.23 -11.85
CA ALA A 39 -5.11 -1.12 -11.89
C ALA A 39 -5.34 -1.86 -10.56
N HIS A 40 -5.61 -3.16 -10.63
CA HIS A 40 -5.89 -3.98 -9.44
C HIS A 40 -4.76 -3.91 -8.42
N HIS A 41 -3.54 -4.01 -8.92
CA HIS A 41 -2.30 -3.86 -8.17
C HIS A 41 -2.30 -2.59 -7.31
N ASP A 42 -2.64 -1.43 -7.89
CA ASP A 42 -2.51 -0.14 -7.22
C ASP A 42 -3.56 0.02 -6.11
N VAL A 43 -4.77 -0.49 -6.34
CA VAL A 43 -5.84 -0.51 -5.33
C VAL A 43 -5.42 -1.37 -4.13
N VAL A 44 -4.90 -2.58 -4.39
CA VAL A 44 -4.47 -3.49 -3.31
C VAL A 44 -3.25 -2.95 -2.58
N MET A 45 -2.26 -2.40 -3.29
CA MET A 45 -1.08 -1.77 -2.67
C MET A 45 -1.44 -0.58 -1.79
N SER A 46 -2.45 0.20 -2.20
CA SER A 46 -2.96 1.33 -1.43
C SER A 46 -3.58 0.87 -0.10
N GLY A 47 -4.42 -0.15 -0.13
CA GLY A 47 -4.98 -0.76 1.09
C GLY A 47 -3.90 -1.40 1.99
N PHE A 48 -2.93 -2.09 1.39
CA PHE A 48 -1.79 -2.66 2.12
C PHE A 48 -0.99 -1.59 2.86
N ALA A 49 -0.73 -0.44 2.23
CA ALA A 49 -0.05 0.68 2.87
C ALA A 49 -0.82 1.18 4.09
N CYS A 50 -2.14 1.34 4.00
CA CYS A 50 -2.97 1.71 5.15
C CYS A 50 -2.87 0.68 6.28
N MET A 51 -2.93 -0.61 5.99
CA MET A 51 -2.81 -1.65 7.02
C MET A 51 -1.43 -1.67 7.67
N TYR A 52 -0.36 -1.50 6.89
CA TYR A 52 1.02 -1.48 7.41
C TYR A 52 1.28 -0.26 8.29
N PHE A 53 0.90 0.94 7.81
CA PHE A 53 1.05 2.19 8.56
C PHE A 53 -0.06 2.40 9.60
N GLN A 54 -1.03 1.48 9.68
CA GLN A 54 -2.17 1.51 10.58
C GLN A 54 -3.03 2.78 10.41
N ASP A 55 -3.24 3.19 9.16
CA ASP A 55 -4.09 4.32 8.82
C ASP A 55 -5.57 3.92 8.79
N PRO A 56 -6.45 4.64 9.49
CA PRO A 56 -7.89 4.37 9.46
C PRO A 56 -8.54 4.61 8.08
N SER A 57 -7.91 5.37 7.17
CA SER A 57 -8.49 5.67 5.86
C SER A 57 -7.42 5.86 4.78
N LEU A 58 -7.67 5.27 3.60
CA LEU A 58 -6.83 5.50 2.42
C LEU A 58 -6.83 6.96 1.97
N VAL A 59 -7.98 7.62 2.05
CA VAL A 59 -8.10 9.04 1.69
C VAL A 59 -7.27 9.90 2.65
N GLN A 60 -7.32 9.60 3.95
CA GLN A 60 -6.52 10.32 4.94
C GLN A 60 -5.02 10.06 4.74
N PHE A 61 -4.64 8.83 4.40
CA PHE A 61 -3.26 8.48 4.04
C PHE A 61 -2.77 9.33 2.85
N GLN A 62 -3.57 9.39 1.78
CA GLN A 62 -3.27 10.16 0.58
C GLN A 62 -3.14 11.65 0.87
N GLN A 63 -4.08 12.25 1.61
CA GLN A 63 -4.01 13.66 2.01
C GLN A 63 -2.74 13.99 2.81
N ARG A 64 -2.31 13.10 3.72
CA ARG A 64 -1.06 13.28 4.46
C ARG A 64 0.17 13.13 3.57
N LEU A 65 0.15 12.22 2.58
CA LEU A 65 1.20 12.11 1.57
C LEU A 65 1.27 13.37 0.70
N GLU A 66 0.14 13.91 0.26
CA GLU A 66 0.08 15.15 -0.52
C GLU A 66 0.59 16.34 0.29
N THR A 67 0.18 16.45 1.55
CA THR A 67 0.66 17.52 2.44
C THR A 67 2.15 17.41 2.73
N SER A 68 2.67 16.18 2.89
CA SER A 68 4.11 15.96 3.13
C SER A 68 4.96 16.18 1.87
N ARG A 69 4.42 15.89 0.68
CA ARG A 69 5.06 16.17 -0.62
C ARG A 69 4.91 17.64 -1.06
N GLY A 70 3.90 18.36 -0.57
CA GLY A 70 3.63 19.77 -0.86
C GLY A 70 4.47 20.78 -0.09
N ARG A 71 5.46 20.34 0.70
CA ARG A 71 6.52 21.21 1.23
C ARG A 71 7.66 21.31 0.20
N ASN A 72 7.44 22.09 -0.86
CA ASN A 72 8.48 22.67 -1.70
C ASN A 72 8.19 24.15 -1.85
#